data_AF-A0AAD3W1A1-F1
#
_entry.id   AF-A0AAD3W1A1-F1
#
_cell.length_a   1.000
_cell.length_b   1.000
_cell.length_c   1.000
_cell.angle_alpha   90.00
_cell.angle_beta   90.00
_cell.angle_gamma   90.00
#
_symmetry.space_group_name_H-M   'P 1'
#
loop_
_entity.id
_entity.type
_entity.pdbx_description
1 polymer ?
#
loop_
_entity_poly.entity_id
_entity_poly.type
_entity_poly.pdbx_seq_one_letter_code
_entity_poly.pdbx_strand_id
1 'polypeptide(L)'
;ARGEGPRIEAVTTGRVLDLGISDPNDMGSAMAPAFADTVWRHLLDMSRKPGDYDLVISGDLGRVGSQVGRSLLRNKGIIIDEIHQDAGILLYEPTPEVGAGGSGCGCAASVFSGKIWRELHGRKYGRVLLVATGALHSPTACQQGESIPSVAHAVSIVRA
;
A
#
# COMPACT_ATOMS: atom_id res chain seq x y z
N ALA A 1 7.77 9.82 -25.86
CA ALA A 1 9.13 9.42 -25.45
C ALA A 1 9.30 7.93 -25.71
N ARG A 2 10.38 7.48 -26.36
CA ARG A 2 10.66 6.07 -26.70
C ARG A 2 11.69 5.50 -25.71
N GLY A 3 11.24 5.15 -24.51
CA GLY A 3 12.06 4.42 -23.53
C GLY A 3 11.58 2.98 -23.41
N GLU A 4 12.52 2.03 -23.27
CA GLU A 4 12.22 0.60 -23.09
C GLU A 4 12.09 0.19 -21.61
N GLY A 5 12.14 1.17 -20.70
CA GLY A 5 12.03 0.94 -19.26
C GLY A 5 10.59 0.70 -18.79
N PRO A 6 10.41 0.34 -17.50
CA PRO A 6 9.10 0.32 -16.88
C PRO A 6 8.37 1.66 -17.06
N ARG A 7 7.06 1.59 -17.31
CA ARG A 7 6.20 2.75 -17.54
C ARG A 7 5.02 2.76 -16.57
N ILE A 8 4.58 3.96 -16.20
CA ILE A 8 3.32 4.14 -15.49
C ILE A 8 2.20 3.87 -16.50
N GLU A 9 1.33 2.93 -16.18
CA GLU A 9 0.19 2.51 -16.99
C GLU A 9 -1.09 3.22 -16.57
N ALA A 10 -1.30 3.34 -15.26
CA ALA A 10 -2.51 3.90 -14.68
C ALA A 10 -2.24 4.45 -13.28
N VAL A 11 -3.06 5.41 -12.85
CA VAL A 11 -3.06 5.97 -11.50
C VAL A 11 -4.48 5.96 -10.97
N THR A 12 -4.66 5.54 -9.71
CA THR A 12 -5.92 5.66 -8.98
C THR A 12 -5.71 6.58 -7.79
N THR A 13 -6.37 7.72 -7.81
CA THR A 13 -6.38 8.65 -6.69
C THR A 13 -7.24 8.09 -5.56
N GLY A 14 -6.67 8.06 -4.35
CA GLY A 14 -7.39 7.72 -3.14
C GLY A 14 -8.46 8.74 -2.79
N ARG A 15 -9.39 8.29 -1.96
CA ARG A 15 -10.27 9.15 -1.16
C ARG A 15 -9.92 8.98 0.31
N VAL A 16 -10.21 9.99 1.09
CA VAL A 16 -10.08 9.92 2.55
C VAL A 16 -11.12 8.94 3.08
N LEU A 17 -10.68 8.02 3.93
CA LEU A 17 -11.54 7.14 4.72
C LEU A 17 -11.20 7.30 6.19
N ASP A 18 -12.23 7.30 7.02
CA ASP A 18 -12.12 7.32 8.47
C ASP A 18 -13.15 6.36 9.05
N LEU A 19 -12.68 5.33 9.76
CA LEU A 19 -13.53 4.33 10.43
C LEU A 19 -13.52 4.49 11.96
N GLY A 20 -13.10 5.65 12.47
CA GLY A 20 -13.16 5.98 13.89
C GLY A 20 -12.00 5.45 14.74
N ILE A 21 -10.87 5.06 14.12
CA ILE A 21 -9.67 4.67 14.85
C ILE A 21 -8.99 5.93 15.38
N SER A 22 -8.87 6.05 16.70
CA SER A 22 -8.30 7.22 17.38
C SER A 22 -6.99 6.92 18.12
N ASP A 23 -6.56 5.65 18.21
CA ASP A 23 -5.28 5.30 18.84
C ASP A 23 -4.12 5.65 17.90
N PRO A 24 -3.25 6.63 18.26
CA PRO A 24 -2.13 7.02 17.43
C PRO A 24 -1.05 5.94 17.31
N ASN A 25 -1.12 4.86 18.10
CA ASN A 25 -0.20 3.73 18.00
C ASN A 25 -0.70 2.62 17.06
N ASP A 26 -1.93 2.72 16.53
CA ASP A 26 -2.53 1.73 15.61
C ASP A 26 -2.80 2.30 14.21
N MET A 27 -1.79 3.00 13.66
CA MET A 27 -1.86 3.59 12.32
C MET A 27 -2.06 2.56 11.21
N GLY A 28 -1.54 1.34 11.39
CA GLY A 28 -1.70 0.26 10.41
C GLY A 28 -3.18 -0.08 10.21
N SER A 29 -3.94 -0.22 11.29
CA SER A 29 -5.39 -0.45 11.20
C SER A 29 -6.14 0.77 10.69
N ALA A 30 -5.72 1.99 11.07
CA ALA A 30 -6.31 3.23 10.56
C ALA A 30 -6.20 3.36 9.03
N MET A 31 -5.07 2.96 8.45
CA MET A 31 -4.80 3.08 7.01
C MET A 31 -5.33 1.92 6.16
N ALA A 32 -5.51 0.73 6.75
CA ALA A 32 -5.95 -0.47 6.03
C ALA A 32 -7.24 -0.31 5.21
N PRO A 33 -8.28 0.42 5.67
CA PRO A 33 -9.47 0.72 4.88
C PRO A 33 -9.16 1.52 3.61
N ALA A 34 -8.33 2.55 3.71
CA ALA A 34 -7.95 3.38 2.56
C ALA A 34 -7.18 2.55 1.52
N PHE A 35 -6.27 1.68 1.96
CA PHE A 35 -5.58 0.73 1.09
C PHE A 35 -6.57 -0.21 0.38
N ALA A 36 -7.45 -0.89 1.13
CA ALA A 36 -8.39 -1.86 0.57
C ALA A 36 -9.37 -1.21 -0.41
N ASP A 37 -9.87 -0.01 -0.09
CA ASP A 37 -10.76 0.75 -0.96
C ASP A 37 -10.07 1.17 -2.26
N THR A 38 -8.85 1.67 -2.19
CA THR A 38 -8.09 2.05 -3.39
C THR A 38 -7.74 0.85 -4.27
N VAL A 39 -7.33 -0.29 -3.68
CA VAL A 39 -7.05 -1.51 -4.46
C VAL A 39 -8.33 -2.02 -5.14
N TRP A 40 -9.44 -2.10 -4.39
CA TRP A 40 -10.72 -2.54 -4.95
C TRP A 40 -11.19 -1.65 -6.10
N ARG A 41 -11.17 -0.32 -5.92
CA ARG A 41 -11.53 0.64 -6.97
C ARG A 41 -10.61 0.54 -8.17
N HIS A 42 -9.30 0.43 -7.95
CA HIS A 42 -8.34 0.28 -9.03
C HIS A 42 -8.64 -0.95 -9.90
N LEU A 43 -8.89 -2.10 -9.27
CA LEU A 43 -9.23 -3.33 -9.98
C LEU A 43 -10.55 -3.20 -10.74
N LEU A 44 -11.57 -2.60 -10.11
CA LEU A 44 -12.87 -2.36 -10.74
C LEU A 44 -12.77 -1.43 -11.96
N ASP A 45 -12.15 -0.26 -11.79
CA ASP A 45 -12.03 0.77 -12.83
C ASP A 45 -11.22 0.27 -14.03
N MET A 46 -10.19 -0.55 -13.78
CA MET A 46 -9.35 -1.13 -14.82
C MET A 46 -9.93 -2.43 -15.41
N SER A 47 -11.08 -2.91 -14.90
CA SER A 47 -11.67 -4.21 -15.24
C SER A 47 -10.67 -5.38 -15.07
N ARG A 48 -9.95 -5.39 -13.96
CA ARG A 48 -8.87 -6.33 -13.63
C ARG A 48 -9.21 -7.22 -12.45
N LYS A 49 -8.49 -8.33 -12.37
CA LYS A 49 -8.45 -9.27 -11.25
C LYS A 49 -7.09 -9.15 -10.56
N PRO A 50 -6.96 -9.61 -9.30
CA PRO A 50 -5.66 -9.70 -8.62
C PRO A 50 -4.57 -10.37 -9.45
N GLY A 51 -4.90 -11.46 -10.14
CA GLY A 51 -3.95 -12.20 -11.00
C GLY A 51 -3.45 -11.46 -12.23
N ASP A 52 -3.96 -10.25 -12.52
CA ASP A 52 -3.40 -9.38 -13.55
C ASP A 52 -2.15 -8.61 -13.06
N TYR A 53 -1.78 -8.75 -11.78
CA TYR A 53 -0.61 -8.15 -11.14
C TYR A 53 0.29 -9.24 -10.57
N ASP A 54 1.60 -9.08 -10.75
CA ASP A 54 2.59 -9.97 -10.13
C ASP A 54 2.90 -9.57 -8.68
N LEU A 55 2.67 -8.30 -8.34
CA LEU A 55 2.90 -7.73 -7.02
C LEU A 55 1.95 -6.56 -6.76
N VAL A 56 1.30 -6.58 -5.60
CA VAL A 56 0.65 -5.42 -4.97
C VAL A 56 1.51 -5.05 -3.77
N ILE A 57 2.11 -3.87 -3.79
CA ILE A 57 2.98 -3.40 -2.70
C ILE A 57 2.37 -2.19 -2.00
N SER A 58 2.04 -2.34 -0.71
CA SER A 58 1.62 -1.22 0.14
C SER A 58 2.80 -0.41 0.68
N GLY A 59 2.54 0.83 1.09
CA GLY A 59 3.58 1.73 1.59
C GLY A 59 4.08 1.37 2.98
N ASP A 60 3.22 1.47 3.98
CA ASP A 60 3.59 1.36 5.39
C ASP A 60 2.44 0.91 6.29
N LEU A 61 1.68 -0.07 5.83
CA LEU A 61 0.65 -0.69 6.67
C LEU A 61 1.27 -1.49 7.83
N GLY A 62 2.52 -1.95 7.67
CA GLY A 62 3.16 -2.89 8.59
C GLY A 62 2.40 -4.22 8.67
N ARG A 63 2.81 -5.09 9.59
CA ARG A 63 2.20 -6.43 9.75
C ARG A 63 0.71 -6.37 10.10
N VAL A 64 0.34 -5.47 11.00
CA VAL A 64 -1.05 -5.31 11.48
C VAL A 64 -1.96 -4.80 10.37
N GLY A 65 -1.64 -3.65 9.77
CA GLY A 65 -2.44 -3.06 8.70
C GLY A 65 -2.52 -3.96 7.46
N SER A 66 -1.45 -4.69 7.14
CA SER A 66 -1.44 -5.65 6.03
C SER A 66 -2.42 -6.81 6.24
N GLN A 67 -2.54 -7.31 7.48
CA GLN A 67 -3.52 -8.34 7.81
C GLN A 67 -4.96 -7.82 7.71
N VAL A 68 -5.21 -6.61 8.23
CA VAL A 68 -6.53 -5.97 8.17
C VAL A 68 -6.92 -5.67 6.72
N GLY A 69 -6.03 -5.07 5.92
CA GLY A 69 -6.27 -4.70 4.53
C GLY A 69 -6.60 -5.89 3.65
N ARG A 70 -5.87 -7.00 3.79
CA ARG A 70 -6.19 -8.26 3.12
C ARG A 70 -7.57 -8.78 3.52
N SER A 71 -7.90 -8.72 4.80
CA SER A 71 -9.21 -9.19 5.29
C SER A 71 -10.36 -8.35 4.73
N LEU A 72 -10.21 -7.03 4.66
CA LEU A 72 -11.18 -6.11 4.04
C LEU A 72 -11.37 -6.40 2.53
N LEU A 73 -10.29 -6.71 1.82
CA LEU A 73 -10.36 -7.11 0.41
C LEU A 73 -11.04 -8.47 0.24
N ARG A 74 -10.77 -9.45 1.11
CA ARG A 74 -11.45 -10.75 1.06
C ARG A 74 -12.95 -10.63 1.27
N ASN A 75 -13.41 -9.72 2.13
CA ASN A 75 -14.83 -9.41 2.30
C ASN A 75 -15.49 -8.86 1.01
N LYS A 76 -14.68 -8.33 0.08
CA LYS A 76 -15.11 -7.90 -1.26
C LYS A 76 -14.86 -8.96 -2.34
N GLY A 77 -14.48 -10.18 -1.98
CA GLY A 77 -14.16 -11.25 -2.92
C GLY A 77 -12.80 -11.09 -3.61
N ILE A 78 -11.93 -10.21 -3.10
CA ILE A 78 -10.60 -9.94 -3.65
C ILE A 78 -9.54 -10.61 -2.78
N ILE A 79 -8.78 -11.54 -3.35
CA ILE A 79 -7.70 -12.26 -2.67
C ILE A 79 -6.37 -11.81 -3.27
N ILE A 80 -5.49 -11.23 -2.45
CA ILE A 80 -4.15 -10.77 -2.85
C ILE A 80 -3.03 -11.41 -2.01
N ASP A 81 -3.33 -12.41 -1.19
CA ASP A 81 -2.42 -12.99 -0.20
C ASP A 81 -1.04 -13.36 -0.74
N GLU A 82 -1.00 -14.00 -1.90
CA GLU A 82 0.26 -14.48 -2.52
C GLU A 82 1.04 -13.37 -3.23
N ILE A 83 0.38 -12.24 -3.52
CA ILE A 83 0.97 -11.14 -4.30
C ILE A 83 1.10 -9.86 -3.50
N HIS A 84 0.68 -9.83 -2.23
CA HIS A 84 0.75 -8.64 -1.38
C HIS A 84 2.03 -8.62 -0.56
N GLN A 85 2.76 -7.50 -0.63
CA GLN A 85 3.85 -7.19 0.27
C GLN A 85 3.70 -5.76 0.79
N ASP A 86 4.36 -5.44 1.89
CA ASP A 86 4.37 -4.10 2.46
C ASP A 86 5.81 -3.57 2.51
N ALA A 87 6.02 -2.35 2.02
CA ALA A 87 7.36 -1.77 2.00
C ALA A 87 7.91 -1.53 3.41
N GLY A 88 7.07 -1.19 4.39
CA GLY A 88 7.46 -1.11 5.79
C GLY A 88 7.99 -2.43 6.35
N ILE A 89 7.39 -3.56 5.97
CA ILE A 89 7.88 -4.90 6.37
C ILE A 89 9.19 -5.25 5.65
N LEU A 90 9.32 -4.91 4.37
CA LEU A 90 10.51 -5.27 3.57
C LEU A 90 11.77 -4.47 3.91
N LEU A 91 11.61 -3.29 4.52
CA LEU A 91 12.72 -2.37 4.76
C LEU A 91 13.64 -2.81 5.90
N TYR A 92 13.12 -3.58 6.85
CA TYR A 92 13.83 -3.94 8.08
C TYR A 92 13.74 -5.43 8.37
N GLU A 93 14.74 -5.95 9.10
CA GLU A 93 14.64 -7.27 9.71
C GLU A 93 13.60 -7.25 10.85
N PRO A 94 12.87 -8.35 11.07
CA PRO A 94 11.80 -8.41 12.06
C PRO A 94 12.36 -8.56 13.48
N THR A 95 12.82 -7.46 14.07
CA THR A 95 13.22 -7.40 15.49
C THR A 95 12.14 -6.74 16.34
N PRO A 96 12.14 -6.94 17.68
CA PRO A 96 11.18 -6.29 18.57
C PRO A 96 11.20 -4.75 18.48
N GLU A 97 12.37 -4.15 18.25
CA GLU A 97 12.56 -2.70 18.19
C GLU A 97 11.89 -2.06 16.96
N VAL A 98 11.76 -2.82 15.87
CA VAL A 98 11.11 -2.37 14.63
C VAL A 98 9.58 -2.36 14.76
N GLY A 99 9.02 -2.96 15.81
CA GLY A 99 7.58 -3.05 15.99
C GLY A 99 6.92 -3.75 14.80
N ALA A 100 5.83 -3.19 14.28
CA ALA A 100 5.06 -3.77 13.18
C ALA A 100 5.72 -3.64 11.79
N GLY A 101 6.77 -2.82 11.65
CA GLY A 101 7.44 -2.50 10.38
C GLY A 101 7.85 -1.02 10.30
N GLY A 102 8.54 -0.66 9.23
CA GLY A 102 8.86 0.73 8.92
C GLY A 102 7.64 1.57 8.58
N SER A 103 7.72 2.89 8.81
CA SER A 103 6.68 3.84 8.46
C SER A 103 7.25 5.14 7.89
N GLY A 104 6.42 5.88 7.15
CA GLY A 104 6.74 7.22 6.64
C GLY A 104 7.01 7.26 5.15
N CYS A 105 7.09 8.48 4.63
CA CYS A 105 7.15 8.75 3.18
C CYS A 105 8.36 8.09 2.47
N GLY A 106 9.42 7.80 3.20
CA GLY A 106 10.61 7.11 2.69
C GLY A 106 10.41 5.61 2.44
N CYS A 107 9.45 4.94 3.08
CA CYS A 107 9.32 3.48 3.02
C CYS A 107 8.98 2.99 1.61
N ALA A 108 7.84 3.46 1.07
CA ALA A 108 7.40 3.12 -0.28
C ALA A 108 8.45 3.50 -1.33
N ALA A 109 9.02 4.70 -1.21
CA ALA A 109 10.00 5.22 -2.15
C ALA A 109 11.31 4.41 -2.15
N SER A 110 11.83 4.06 -0.97
CA SER A 110 13.09 3.34 -0.81
C SER A 110 12.98 1.91 -1.31
N VAL A 111 11.91 1.19 -0.91
CA VAL A 111 11.71 -0.19 -1.35
C VAL A 111 11.41 -0.26 -2.85
N PHE A 112 10.60 0.67 -3.36
CA PHE A 112 10.34 0.72 -4.80
C PHE A 112 11.62 0.97 -5.59
N SER A 113 12.37 2.03 -5.26
CA SER A 113 13.56 2.44 -6.02
C SER A 113 14.73 1.46 -5.86
N GLY A 114 14.92 0.92 -4.65
CA GLY A 114 16.06 0.05 -4.32
C GLY A 114 15.87 -1.41 -4.74
N LYS A 115 14.63 -1.93 -4.70
CA LYS A 115 14.33 -3.35 -4.95
C LYS A 115 13.39 -3.54 -6.12
N ILE A 116 12.17 -3.01 -6.04
CA ILE A 116 11.09 -3.34 -7.00
C ILE A 116 11.42 -2.85 -8.41
N TRP A 117 12.05 -1.69 -8.55
CA TRP A 117 12.50 -1.15 -9.83
C TRP A 117 13.47 -2.10 -10.54
N ARG A 118 14.43 -2.67 -9.80
CA ARG A 118 15.37 -3.67 -10.33
C ARG A 118 14.66 -4.96 -10.72
N GLU A 119 13.68 -5.40 -9.93
CA GLU A 119 12.89 -6.61 -10.21
C GLU A 119 11.99 -6.45 -11.45
N LEU A 120 11.41 -5.26 -11.66
CA LEU A 120 10.69 -4.88 -12.89
C LEU A 120 11.63 -4.90 -14.11
N HIS A 121 12.81 -4.30 -14.00
CA HIS A 121 13.79 -4.26 -15.10
C HIS A 121 14.36 -5.64 -15.41
N GLY A 122 14.62 -6.44 -14.37
CA GLY A 122 15.09 -7.82 -14.45
C GLY A 122 14.03 -8.86 -14.85
N ARG A 123 12.84 -8.42 -15.26
CA ARG A 123 11.73 -9.27 -15.73
C ARG A 123 11.18 -10.25 -14.70
N LYS A 124 11.44 -10.03 -13.41
CA LYS A 124 10.80 -10.79 -12.34
C LYS A 124 9.32 -10.42 -12.21
N TYR A 125 8.99 -9.14 -12.41
CA TYR A 125 7.61 -8.65 -12.49
C TYR A 125 7.33 -8.04 -13.86
N GLY A 126 6.16 -8.33 -14.41
CA GLY A 126 5.58 -7.69 -15.59
C GLY A 126 4.67 -6.51 -15.23
N ARG A 127 3.88 -6.63 -14.16
CA ARG A 127 3.00 -5.56 -13.65
C ARG A 127 3.02 -5.50 -12.12
N VAL A 128 3.27 -4.30 -11.58
CA VAL A 128 3.26 -4.00 -10.14
C VAL A 128 2.22 -2.93 -9.84
N LEU A 129 1.45 -3.11 -8.77
CA LEU A 129 0.59 -2.08 -8.19
C LEU A 129 1.26 -1.52 -6.94
N LEU A 130 1.83 -0.32 -7.04
CA LEU A 130 2.36 0.41 -5.88
C LEU A 130 1.24 1.22 -5.23
N VAL A 131 0.98 0.99 -3.94
CA VAL A 131 -0.09 1.64 -3.18
C VAL A 131 0.49 2.36 -1.97
N ALA A 132 0.75 3.66 -2.10
CA ALA A 132 1.24 4.48 -0.99
C ALA A 132 0.08 4.86 -0.06
N THR A 133 0.24 4.59 1.24
CA THR A 133 -0.72 4.86 2.32
C THR A 133 -0.27 6.06 3.15
N GLY A 134 -1.21 6.74 3.81
CA GLY A 134 -0.91 7.82 4.73
C GLY A 134 -2.03 8.09 5.73
N ALA A 135 -1.63 8.31 6.98
CA ALA A 135 -2.49 8.74 8.07
C ALA A 135 -2.45 10.28 8.22
N LEU A 136 -3.61 10.91 8.10
CA LEU A 136 -3.80 12.35 8.15
C LEU A 136 -4.10 12.78 9.59
N HIS A 137 -3.06 12.98 10.40
CA HIS A 137 -3.19 13.30 11.82
C HIS A 137 -2.27 14.47 12.21
N SER A 138 -2.50 15.00 13.42
CA SER A 138 -1.64 16.02 14.03
C SER A 138 -1.59 15.82 15.55
N PRO A 139 -0.56 16.33 16.24
CA PRO A 139 -0.49 16.25 17.71
C PRO A 139 -1.75 16.79 18.39
N THR A 140 -2.31 17.89 17.87
CA THR A 140 -3.53 18.51 18.41
C THR A 140 -4.75 17.60 18.25
N ALA A 141 -4.99 17.07 17.05
CA ALA A 141 -6.12 16.18 16.78
C ALA A 141 -6.06 14.91 17.66
N CYS A 142 -4.88 14.30 17.78
CA CYS A 142 -4.69 13.12 18.64
C CYS A 142 -4.92 13.45 20.13
N GLN A 143 -4.45 14.60 20.61
CA GLN A 143 -4.67 15.04 22.00
C GLN A 143 -6.15 15.32 22.31
N GLN A 144 -6.92 15.71 21.29
CA GLN A 144 -8.37 15.92 21.38
C GLN A 144 -9.17 14.61 21.26
N GLY A 145 -8.50 13.48 21.02
CA GLY A 145 -9.14 12.18 20.84
C GLY A 145 -9.89 12.06 19.52
N GLU A 146 -9.54 12.88 18.51
CA GLU A 146 -10.11 12.74 17.17
C GLU A 146 -9.67 11.42 16.52
N SER A 147 -10.50 10.92 15.61
CA SER A 147 -10.14 9.79 14.76
C SER A 147 -9.04 10.16 13.77
N ILE A 148 -8.44 9.15 13.14
CA ILE A 148 -7.32 9.28 12.22
C ILE A 148 -7.81 9.00 10.78
N PRO A 149 -8.17 10.04 10.01
CA PRO A 149 -8.47 9.88 8.60
C PRO A 149 -7.24 9.36 7.85
N SER A 150 -7.46 8.50 6.86
CA SER A 150 -6.38 7.92 6.06
C SER A 150 -6.70 7.96 4.57
N VAL A 151 -5.65 7.96 3.75
CA VAL A 151 -5.75 7.96 2.29
C VAL A 151 -4.73 7.00 1.68
N ALA A 152 -5.03 6.43 0.52
CA ALA A 152 -4.09 5.61 -0.23
C ALA A 152 -4.16 5.88 -1.73
N HIS A 153 -3.02 6.05 -2.39
CA HIS A 153 -2.93 6.30 -3.83
C HIS A 153 -2.22 5.15 -4.52
N ALA A 154 -2.74 4.70 -5.67
CA ALA A 154 -2.18 3.57 -6.40
C ALA A 154 -1.60 3.99 -7.77
N VAL A 155 -0.47 3.37 -8.13
CA VAL A 155 0.20 3.52 -9.42
C VAL A 155 0.44 2.12 -9.99
N SER A 156 -0.16 1.83 -11.14
CA SER A 156 0.12 0.61 -11.91
C SER A 156 1.34 0.87 -12.78
N ILE A 157 2.36 0.03 -12.63
CA ILE A 157 3.63 0.14 -13.34
C ILE A 157 3.84 -1.17 -14.10
N VAL A 158 4.02 -1.06 -15.41
CA VAL A 158 4.21 -2.19 -16.30
C VAL A 158 5.56 -2.11 -17.00
N ARG A 159 6.15 -3.26 -17.26
CA ARG A 159 7.31 -3.33 -18.15
C ARG A 159 6.89 -3.06 -19.61
N ALA A 160 7.73 -2.36 -20.37
CA ALA A 160 7.63 -2.21 -21.82
C ALA A 160 8.09 -3.47 -22.57
#